data_AF-A0A197KCV3-F1
#
_entry.id   AF-A0A197KCV3-F1
#
_cell.length_a   1.000
_cell.length_b   1.000
_cell.length_c   1.000
_cell.angle_alpha   90.00
_cell.angle_beta   90.00
_cell.angle_gamma   90.00
#
_symmetry.space_group_name_H-M   'P 1'
#
loop_
_entity.id
_entity.type
_entity.pdbx_description
1 polymer ?
#
loop_
_entity_poly.entity_id
_entity_poly.type
_entity_poly.pdbx_seq_one_letter_code
_entity_poly.pdbx_strand_id
1 'polypeptide(L)'
;CGKQVIASSEADIATLAACSTFSGSLTVLGLSAINSIALPALQSLTGTIKIASNPHLTTLSLDNLQSSTGTITLYNNTLLSAINVPQLNTLNALEIVTAPSLRQLSLANVQSINSFKVEDTGLDNSGIVPWTSFQKATDIGISNNKFLKAIDIPGLNTISGRLVVAANGLLEGKGEGASLHLSNLTTVSNCTLRHLTDLQLPSLTSVSSSLSFDETNLKLIQAPHLKTVSQTLSIVSNNNLNNISFSELTSIGGALLIANNTLLTSVNGFGKLKDISGVLNMRGDFSNVSFPEVSSVQGGMSILSSSKDFDCSALSKVKASARGKTICQAQVKSAKPTNSNGGDDDALLNSASGFKTTTTQGAVWAVVALLSGLASYAF
;
A
#
# COMPACT_ATOMS: atom_id res chain seq x y z
N CYS A 1 12.43 -34.02 1.37
CA CYS A 1 11.19 -34.55 1.97
C CYS A 1 9.99 -33.90 1.28
N GLY A 2 8.86 -34.58 1.17
CA GLY A 2 7.74 -34.09 0.34
C GLY A 2 6.35 -34.50 0.80
N LYS A 3 6.22 -35.04 2.01
CA LYS A 3 4.91 -35.45 2.56
C LYS A 3 4.20 -34.26 3.20
N GLN A 4 2.89 -34.35 3.28
CA GLN A 4 2.09 -33.49 4.14
C GLN A 4 2.33 -33.88 5.61
N VAL A 5 2.62 -32.90 6.45
CA VAL A 5 2.83 -33.02 7.89
C VAL A 5 1.86 -32.05 8.56
N ILE A 6 0.86 -32.60 9.24
CA ILE A 6 0.01 -31.84 10.16
C ILE A 6 0.57 -32.12 11.54
N ALA A 7 1.33 -31.16 12.07
CA ALA A 7 1.97 -31.33 13.36
C ALA A 7 0.93 -31.31 14.47
N SER A 8 1.00 -32.31 15.35
CA SER A 8 0.26 -32.38 16.62
C SER A 8 1.18 -32.21 17.83
N SER A 9 2.50 -32.28 17.61
CA SER A 9 3.55 -32.18 18.61
C SER A 9 4.85 -31.64 18.03
N GLU A 10 5.80 -31.31 18.90
CA GLU A 10 7.18 -30.97 18.49
C GLU A 10 7.88 -32.13 17.79
N ALA A 11 7.59 -33.38 18.18
CA ALA A 11 8.17 -34.57 17.57
C ALA A 11 7.81 -34.70 16.08
N ASP A 12 6.59 -34.31 15.69
CA ASP A 12 6.17 -34.31 14.29
C ASP A 12 6.99 -33.33 13.44
N ILE A 13 7.31 -32.17 14.00
CA ILE A 13 8.16 -31.16 13.36
C ILE A 13 9.60 -31.64 13.28
N ALA A 14 10.09 -32.29 14.33
CA ALA A 14 11.45 -32.85 14.39
C ALA A 14 11.71 -33.90 13.29
N THR A 15 10.66 -34.55 12.77
CA THR A 15 10.80 -35.45 11.59
C THR A 15 11.33 -34.73 10.34
N LEU A 16 11.23 -33.40 10.29
CA LEU A 16 11.72 -32.55 9.21
C LEU A 16 13.08 -31.92 9.51
N ALA A 17 13.67 -32.12 10.69
CA ALA A 17 14.90 -31.44 11.11
C ALA A 17 16.10 -31.69 10.19
N ALA A 18 16.19 -32.90 9.60
CA ALA A 18 17.23 -33.28 8.64
C ALA A 18 16.85 -32.97 7.16
N CYS A 19 15.72 -32.32 6.92
CA CYS A 19 15.22 -32.08 5.58
C CYS A 19 15.94 -30.91 4.90
N SER A 20 16.76 -31.19 3.87
CA SER A 20 17.42 -30.14 3.09
C SER A 20 16.48 -29.44 2.09
N THR A 21 15.66 -30.22 1.39
CA THR A 21 14.67 -29.73 0.44
C THR A 21 13.27 -30.18 0.86
N PHE A 22 12.36 -29.25 1.09
CA PHE A 22 10.97 -29.54 1.45
C PHE A 22 9.98 -29.14 0.35
N SER A 23 9.33 -30.13 -0.26
CA SER A 23 8.30 -29.94 -1.29
C SER A 23 6.87 -30.24 -0.81
N GLY A 24 6.72 -30.64 0.46
CA GLY A 24 5.44 -31.00 1.06
C GLY A 24 4.70 -29.82 1.67
N SER A 25 3.80 -30.09 2.62
CA SER A 25 3.14 -29.05 3.40
C SER A 25 3.34 -29.33 4.88
N LEU A 26 3.82 -28.34 5.64
CA LEU A 26 3.86 -28.37 7.09
C LEU A 26 2.75 -27.45 7.61
N THR A 27 1.83 -27.99 8.41
CA THR A 27 0.82 -27.21 9.14
C THR A 27 1.02 -27.37 10.63
N VAL A 28 1.20 -26.26 11.34
CA VAL A 28 1.30 -26.19 12.81
C VAL A 28 0.20 -25.26 13.31
N LEU A 29 -0.85 -25.83 13.93
CA LEU A 29 -2.06 -25.10 14.29
C LEU A 29 -2.45 -25.34 15.75
N GLY A 30 -2.58 -24.27 16.55
CA GLY A 30 -3.19 -24.36 17.87
C GLY A 30 -2.33 -25.06 18.94
N LEU A 31 -1.03 -25.28 18.69
CA LEU A 31 -0.18 -26.05 19.59
C LEU A 31 0.37 -25.18 20.71
N SER A 32 -0.21 -25.34 21.91
CA SER A 32 0.18 -24.58 23.11
C SER A 32 1.51 -25.06 23.71
N ALA A 33 1.94 -26.29 23.43
CA ALA A 33 3.18 -26.85 23.95
C ALA A 33 4.44 -26.41 23.16
N ILE A 34 4.28 -25.69 22.05
CA ILE A 34 5.40 -25.31 21.18
C ILE A 34 5.82 -23.87 21.47
N ASN A 35 7.08 -23.72 21.87
CA ASN A 35 7.71 -22.42 22.09
C ASN A 35 8.57 -21.97 20.91
N SER A 36 9.13 -22.90 20.14
CA SER A 36 9.98 -22.58 18.99
C SER A 36 9.79 -23.61 17.88
N ILE A 37 10.01 -23.16 16.64
CA ILE A 37 10.06 -24.04 15.47
C ILE A 37 11.40 -23.80 14.78
N ALA A 38 12.16 -24.87 14.58
CA ALA A 38 13.44 -24.82 13.88
C ALA A 38 13.52 -25.92 12.82
N LEU A 39 13.91 -25.54 11.59
CA LEU A 39 14.23 -26.49 10.51
C LEU A 39 15.67 -26.23 10.05
N PRO A 40 16.68 -26.65 10.83
CA PRO A 40 18.06 -26.20 10.65
C PRO A 40 18.71 -26.71 9.37
N ALA A 41 18.30 -27.88 8.85
CA ALA A 41 18.85 -28.38 7.58
C ALA A 41 18.19 -27.76 6.34
N LEU A 42 17.05 -27.06 6.48
CA LEU A 42 16.24 -26.62 5.35
C LEU A 42 16.95 -25.53 4.55
N GLN A 43 17.30 -25.87 3.30
CA GLN A 43 17.96 -25.00 2.35
C GLN A 43 17.04 -24.56 1.21
N SER A 44 16.11 -25.42 0.81
CA SER A 44 15.15 -25.14 -0.25
C SER A 44 13.73 -25.54 0.15
N LEU A 45 12.78 -24.63 -0.12
CA LEU A 45 11.37 -24.85 0.09
C LEU A 45 10.66 -24.68 -1.26
N THR A 46 9.95 -25.70 -1.71
CA THR A 46 9.03 -25.58 -2.87
C THR A 46 7.59 -25.80 -2.45
N GLY A 47 7.40 -26.36 -1.26
CA GLY A 47 6.13 -26.60 -0.63
C GLY A 47 5.61 -25.43 0.21
N THR A 48 4.90 -25.74 1.28
CA THR A 48 4.24 -24.73 2.13
C THR A 48 4.56 -24.96 3.61
N ILE A 49 4.78 -23.88 4.35
CA ILE A 49 4.86 -23.87 5.81
C ILE A 49 3.78 -22.92 6.31
N LYS A 50 2.79 -23.47 7.02
CA LYS A 50 1.69 -22.72 7.63
C LYS A 50 1.73 -22.89 9.14
N ILE A 51 1.93 -21.79 9.86
CA ILE A 51 2.03 -21.76 11.32
C ILE A 51 0.98 -20.79 11.83
N ALA A 52 -0.04 -21.28 12.54
CA ALA A 52 -1.15 -20.44 12.96
C ALA A 52 -1.64 -20.70 14.39
N SER A 53 -2.05 -19.63 15.07
CA SER A 53 -2.72 -19.70 16.37
C SER A 53 -1.96 -20.50 17.43
N ASN A 54 -0.63 -20.43 17.45
CA ASN A 54 0.19 -21.08 18.48
C ASN A 54 0.49 -20.07 19.59
N PRO A 55 -0.21 -20.12 20.74
CA PRO A 55 -0.23 -19.03 21.73
C PRO A 55 1.10 -18.84 22.47
N HIS A 56 1.99 -19.84 22.46
CA HIS A 56 3.27 -19.82 23.16
C HIS A 56 4.48 -19.80 22.23
N LEU A 57 4.28 -19.80 20.91
CA LEU A 57 5.36 -19.76 19.94
C LEU A 57 6.05 -18.40 19.98
N THR A 58 7.34 -18.39 20.26
CA THR A 58 8.16 -17.17 20.33
C THR A 58 9.12 -17.04 19.15
N THR A 59 9.57 -18.15 18.55
CA THR A 59 10.56 -18.10 17.46
C THR A 59 10.27 -19.06 16.31
N LEU A 60 10.56 -18.60 15.08
CA LEU A 60 10.73 -19.43 13.90
C LEU A 60 12.16 -19.26 13.37
N SER A 61 12.91 -20.35 13.26
CA SER A 61 14.28 -20.36 12.72
C SER A 61 14.39 -21.27 11.50
N LEU A 62 14.79 -20.67 10.38
CA LEU A 62 15.05 -21.32 9.09
C LEU A 62 16.43 -20.84 8.60
N ASP A 63 17.44 -20.98 9.46
CA ASP A 63 18.73 -20.28 9.33
C ASP A 63 19.47 -20.55 8.01
N ASN A 64 19.26 -21.74 7.42
CA ASN A 64 19.92 -22.16 6.19
C ASN A 64 19.05 -22.03 4.93
N LEU A 65 17.82 -21.49 5.04
CA LEU A 65 16.92 -21.36 3.89
C LEU A 65 17.46 -20.32 2.91
N GLN A 66 17.74 -20.73 1.67
CA GLN A 66 18.39 -19.91 0.64
C GLN A 66 17.42 -19.48 -0.46
N SER A 67 17.00 -20.41 -1.31
CA SER A 67 16.16 -20.11 -2.48
C SER A 67 14.96 -21.03 -2.51
N SER A 68 13.78 -20.43 -2.66
CA SER A 68 12.50 -21.10 -2.45
C SER A 68 11.45 -20.61 -3.45
N THR A 69 10.68 -21.53 -4.01
CA THR A 69 9.44 -21.23 -4.73
C THR A 69 8.21 -21.51 -3.86
N GLY A 70 8.43 -21.92 -2.61
CA GLY A 70 7.37 -22.22 -1.67
C GLY A 70 6.89 -21.00 -0.89
N THR A 71 5.95 -21.26 0.01
CA THR A 71 5.26 -20.23 0.79
C THR A 71 5.43 -20.45 2.28
N ILE A 72 5.56 -19.35 3.03
CA ILE A 72 5.59 -19.32 4.48
C ILE A 72 4.49 -18.38 4.95
N THR A 73 3.53 -18.89 5.70
CA THR A 73 2.41 -18.12 6.26
C THR A 73 2.38 -18.28 7.77
N LEU A 74 2.46 -17.15 8.47
CA LEU A 74 2.34 -17.04 9.92
C LEU A 74 1.11 -16.20 10.25
N TYR A 75 0.16 -16.79 10.97
CA TYR A 75 -1.10 -16.13 11.32
C TYR A 75 -1.41 -16.24 12.81
N ASN A 76 -1.67 -15.12 13.47
CA ASN A 76 -2.14 -15.08 14.87
C ASN A 76 -1.21 -15.85 15.83
N ASN A 77 0.10 -15.62 15.74
CA ASN A 77 1.08 -16.16 16.71
C ASN A 77 1.51 -15.00 17.60
N THR A 78 0.70 -14.68 18.61
CA THR A 78 0.75 -13.39 19.32
C THR A 78 2.02 -13.16 20.15
N LEU A 79 2.68 -14.23 20.59
CA LEU A 79 3.97 -14.17 21.30
C LEU A 79 5.20 -14.34 20.38
N LEU A 80 5.00 -14.52 19.07
CA LEU A 80 6.11 -14.67 18.13
C LEU A 80 6.91 -13.37 18.11
N SER A 81 8.16 -13.43 18.58
CA SER A 81 9.04 -12.26 18.76
C SER A 81 10.16 -12.20 17.72
N ALA A 82 10.55 -13.35 17.14
CA ALA A 82 11.60 -13.41 16.13
C ALA A 82 11.32 -14.42 15.01
N ILE A 83 11.61 -14.00 13.77
CA ILE A 83 11.71 -14.87 12.59
C ILE A 83 13.13 -14.73 12.02
N ASN A 84 13.88 -15.83 11.97
CA ASN A 84 15.24 -15.85 11.45
C ASN A 84 15.31 -16.59 10.10
N VAL A 85 15.57 -15.84 9.02
CA VAL A 85 15.75 -16.34 7.64
C VAL A 85 16.92 -15.59 6.96
N PRO A 86 18.12 -15.57 7.58
CA PRO A 86 19.19 -14.66 7.19
C PRO A 86 19.80 -14.96 5.81
N GLN A 87 19.73 -16.23 5.36
CA GLN A 87 20.30 -16.68 4.09
C GLN A 87 19.30 -16.59 2.92
N LEU A 88 18.08 -16.13 3.16
CA LEU A 88 17.02 -16.12 2.16
C LEU A 88 17.33 -15.13 1.04
N ASN A 89 17.47 -15.65 -0.19
CA ASN A 89 17.67 -14.90 -1.43
C ASN A 89 16.35 -14.72 -2.17
N THR A 90 15.60 -15.81 -2.38
CA THR A 90 14.32 -15.79 -3.10
C THR A 90 13.25 -16.59 -2.38
N LEU A 91 12.01 -16.11 -2.46
CA LEU A 91 10.84 -16.78 -1.92
C LEU A 91 9.61 -16.49 -2.78
N ASN A 92 8.67 -17.43 -2.88
CA ASN A 92 7.40 -17.11 -3.52
C ASN A 92 6.54 -16.23 -2.61
N ALA A 93 6.22 -16.66 -1.39
CA ALA A 93 5.45 -15.83 -0.46
C ALA A 93 5.95 -15.91 0.99
N LEU A 94 6.03 -14.76 1.64
CA LEU A 94 6.15 -14.62 3.09
C LEU A 94 5.02 -13.73 3.58
N GLU A 95 4.12 -14.33 4.35
CA GLU A 95 2.98 -13.63 4.94
C GLU A 95 3.03 -13.75 6.46
N ILE A 96 3.09 -12.60 7.12
CA ILE A 96 3.07 -12.48 8.57
C ILE A 96 1.89 -11.58 8.92
N VAL A 97 0.90 -12.14 9.59
CA VAL A 97 -0.33 -11.43 9.93
C VAL A 97 -0.66 -11.70 11.40
N THR A 98 -0.89 -10.63 12.16
CA THR A 98 -1.24 -10.71 13.59
C THR A 98 -0.11 -11.37 14.39
N ALA A 99 1.01 -10.66 14.51
CA ALA A 99 2.17 -11.03 15.33
C ALA A 99 2.66 -9.82 16.13
N PRO A 100 1.85 -9.27 17.06
CA PRO A 100 2.12 -8.00 17.73
C PRO A 100 3.41 -7.98 18.58
N SER A 101 3.92 -9.15 18.98
CA SER A 101 5.20 -9.26 19.70
C SER A 101 6.41 -9.35 18.78
N LEU A 102 6.23 -9.46 17.46
CA LEU A 102 7.32 -9.65 16.51
C LEU A 102 8.18 -8.40 16.46
N ARG A 103 9.39 -8.49 17.01
CA ARG A 103 10.38 -7.40 17.01
C ARG A 103 11.49 -7.64 16.02
N GLN A 104 11.75 -8.87 15.60
CA GLN A 104 12.89 -9.20 14.73
C GLN A 104 12.45 -10.00 13.50
N LEU A 105 12.76 -9.49 12.31
CA LEU A 105 12.57 -10.16 11.02
C LEU A 105 13.88 -10.07 10.21
N SER A 106 14.68 -11.13 10.26
CA SER A 106 16.01 -11.15 9.64
C SER A 106 15.94 -11.58 8.16
N LEU A 107 15.94 -10.60 7.24
CA LEU A 107 15.87 -10.78 5.78
C LEU A 107 17.08 -10.15 5.06
N ALA A 108 18.31 -10.44 5.52
CA ALA A 108 19.51 -9.69 5.14
C ALA A 108 19.88 -9.78 3.65
N ASN A 109 19.67 -10.94 3.03
CA ASN A 109 20.16 -11.24 1.69
C ASN A 109 19.05 -11.30 0.63
N VAL A 110 17.84 -10.84 0.97
CA VAL A 110 16.69 -11.04 0.09
C VAL A 110 16.81 -10.19 -1.18
N GLN A 111 16.66 -10.85 -2.33
CA GLN A 111 16.70 -10.24 -3.65
C GLN A 111 15.32 -10.14 -4.29
N SER A 112 14.48 -11.16 -4.08
CA SER A 112 13.14 -11.21 -4.68
C SER A 112 12.17 -12.00 -3.80
N ILE A 113 11.00 -11.42 -3.52
CA ILE A 113 9.85 -12.14 -2.94
C ILE A 113 8.66 -11.81 -3.83
N ASN A 114 7.95 -12.81 -4.35
CA ASN A 114 6.77 -12.50 -5.18
C ASN A 114 5.68 -11.83 -4.32
N SER A 115 5.29 -12.41 -3.19
CA SER A 115 4.33 -11.81 -2.26
C SER A 115 4.93 -11.62 -0.87
N PHE A 116 5.12 -10.37 -0.47
CA PHE A 116 5.62 -10.01 0.85
C PHE A 116 4.55 -9.26 1.64
N LYS A 117 4.05 -9.87 2.70
CA LYS A 117 3.00 -9.27 3.55
C LYS A 117 3.42 -9.27 5.01
N VAL A 118 3.39 -8.11 5.65
CA VAL A 118 3.69 -7.92 7.07
C VAL A 118 2.65 -6.98 7.68
N GLU A 119 1.72 -7.55 8.43
CA GLU A 119 0.54 -6.88 8.97
C GLU A 119 0.37 -7.12 10.48
N ASP A 120 -0.01 -6.07 11.22
CA ASP A 120 -0.31 -6.11 12.65
C ASP A 120 0.84 -6.71 13.48
N THR A 121 2.05 -6.16 13.29
CA THR A 121 3.25 -6.62 14.00
C THR A 121 3.85 -5.57 14.93
N GLY A 122 4.73 -6.06 15.80
CA GLY A 122 5.55 -5.23 16.66
C GLY A 122 6.80 -4.66 16.00
N LEU A 123 7.02 -4.83 14.69
CA LEU A 123 8.30 -4.51 14.08
C LEU A 123 8.63 -3.02 14.26
N ASP A 124 9.91 -2.77 14.54
CA ASP A 124 10.53 -1.46 14.54
C ASP A 124 11.76 -1.48 13.63
N ASN A 125 12.40 -0.33 13.46
CA ASN A 125 13.55 -0.19 12.58
C ASN A 125 14.81 -0.93 13.06
N SER A 126 14.92 -1.32 14.33
CA SER A 126 16.02 -2.18 14.82
C SER A 126 15.79 -3.65 14.50
N GLY A 127 14.53 -4.02 14.31
CA GLY A 127 14.05 -5.35 13.97
C GLY A 127 14.23 -5.78 12.52
N ILE A 128 14.49 -4.82 11.64
CA ILE A 128 14.64 -5.03 10.21
C ILE A 128 16.04 -4.62 9.78
N VAL A 129 16.61 -5.40 8.88
CA VAL A 129 17.80 -5.02 8.13
C VAL A 129 17.37 -4.15 6.94
N PRO A 130 18.15 -3.12 6.55
CA PRO A 130 17.87 -2.37 5.33
C PRO A 130 17.78 -3.31 4.13
N TRP A 131 16.68 -3.26 3.38
CA TRP A 131 16.43 -4.14 2.24
C TRP A 131 17.18 -3.66 0.98
N THR A 132 18.50 -3.51 1.09
CA THR A 132 19.35 -2.95 0.03
C THR A 132 19.43 -3.84 -1.20
N SER A 133 19.33 -5.15 -1.02
CA SER A 133 19.40 -6.15 -2.09
C SER A 133 18.03 -6.46 -2.72
N PHE A 134 16.94 -6.00 -2.12
CA PHE A 134 15.58 -6.37 -2.54
C PHE A 134 15.19 -5.61 -3.81
N GLN A 135 15.17 -6.30 -4.95
CA GLN A 135 15.06 -5.69 -6.28
C GLN A 135 13.67 -5.79 -6.90
N LYS A 136 12.94 -6.89 -6.64
CA LYS A 136 11.68 -7.19 -7.34
C LYS A 136 10.66 -7.85 -6.43
N ALA A 137 9.41 -7.44 -6.60
CA ALA A 137 8.26 -8.13 -6.02
C ALA A 137 7.08 -8.13 -6.98
N THR A 138 6.13 -9.05 -6.77
CA THR A 138 4.79 -8.93 -7.36
C THR A 138 3.94 -8.06 -6.45
N ASP A 139 3.81 -8.43 -5.18
CA ASP A 139 2.98 -7.75 -4.19
C ASP A 139 3.78 -7.46 -2.92
N ILE A 140 3.64 -6.23 -2.41
CA ILE A 140 4.16 -5.80 -1.12
C ILE A 140 3.00 -5.19 -0.32
N GLY A 141 2.75 -5.73 0.87
CA GLY A 141 1.81 -5.19 1.84
C GLY A 141 2.48 -5.00 3.18
N ILE A 142 2.68 -3.77 3.61
CA ILE A 142 3.25 -3.44 4.92
C ILE A 142 2.24 -2.56 5.64
N SER A 143 1.54 -3.10 6.63
CA SER A 143 0.49 -2.36 7.31
C SER A 143 0.41 -2.58 8.82
N ASN A 144 -0.08 -1.57 9.55
CA ASN A 144 -0.33 -1.65 10.99
C ASN A 144 0.90 -2.09 11.83
N ASN A 145 2.11 -1.76 11.37
CA ASN A 145 3.33 -2.02 12.13
C ASN A 145 3.61 -0.80 13.02
N LYS A 146 3.06 -0.83 14.24
CA LYS A 146 2.96 0.34 15.14
C LYS A 146 4.28 1.05 15.41
N PHE A 147 5.40 0.32 15.42
CA PHE A 147 6.71 0.84 15.78
C PHE A 147 7.64 1.04 14.58
N LEU A 148 7.20 0.69 13.37
CA LEU A 148 7.97 0.80 12.15
C LEU A 148 7.89 2.23 11.59
N LYS A 149 8.92 3.02 11.79
CA LYS A 149 8.94 4.47 11.46
C LYS A 149 9.57 4.80 10.12
N ALA A 150 10.37 3.89 9.56
CA ALA A 150 10.97 4.06 8.24
C ALA A 150 10.89 2.75 7.44
N ILE A 151 10.61 2.88 6.14
CA ILE A 151 10.52 1.78 5.19
C ILE A 151 11.40 2.16 3.99
N ASP A 152 12.65 1.71 4.04
CA ASP A 152 13.65 2.06 3.04
C ASP A 152 14.00 0.82 2.20
N ILE A 153 13.66 0.86 0.91
CA ILE A 153 13.90 -0.24 -0.03
C ILE A 153 14.64 0.31 -1.26
N PRO A 154 15.90 0.76 -1.09
CA PRO A 154 16.61 1.49 -2.14
C PRO A 154 16.92 0.61 -3.36
N GLY A 155 16.97 -0.73 -3.19
CA GLY A 155 17.20 -1.67 -4.29
C GLY A 155 15.97 -1.93 -5.17
N LEU A 156 14.76 -1.58 -4.72
CA LEU A 156 13.52 -2.05 -5.35
C LEU A 156 13.29 -1.33 -6.69
N ASN A 157 13.34 -2.08 -7.79
CA ASN A 157 13.21 -1.53 -9.14
C ASN A 157 11.79 -1.63 -9.69
N THR A 158 11.10 -2.74 -9.43
CA THR A 158 9.81 -3.07 -10.05
C THR A 158 8.90 -3.80 -9.08
N ILE A 159 7.63 -3.37 -9.03
CA ILE A 159 6.53 -4.10 -8.41
C ILE A 159 5.50 -4.41 -9.51
N SER A 160 5.40 -5.67 -9.95
CA SER A 160 4.52 -6.02 -11.06
C SER A 160 3.03 -6.05 -10.69
N GLY A 161 2.72 -6.12 -9.39
CA GLY A 161 1.38 -6.10 -8.80
C GLY A 161 1.20 -4.94 -7.82
N ARG A 162 0.78 -5.24 -6.60
CA ARG A 162 0.31 -4.23 -5.64
C ARG A 162 1.37 -3.80 -4.63
N LEU A 163 1.49 -2.49 -4.40
CA LEU A 163 2.14 -1.90 -3.24
C LEU A 163 1.09 -1.30 -2.30
N VAL A 164 1.00 -1.79 -1.08
CA VAL A 164 0.20 -1.20 0.00
C VAL A 164 1.11 -0.87 1.17
N VAL A 165 1.15 0.42 1.55
CA VAL A 165 1.79 0.88 2.78
C VAL A 165 0.80 1.72 3.55
N ALA A 166 0.40 1.28 4.74
CA ALA A 166 -0.64 1.94 5.52
C ALA A 166 -0.44 1.80 7.03
N ALA A 167 -0.73 2.84 7.80
CA ALA A 167 -0.76 2.79 9.27
C ALA A 167 0.51 2.20 9.93
N ASN A 168 1.69 2.42 9.35
CA ASN A 168 2.97 2.06 9.98
C ASN A 168 3.50 3.25 10.77
N GLY A 169 4.12 3.00 11.92
CA GLY A 169 4.68 4.06 12.78
C GLY A 169 3.61 5.02 13.33
N LEU A 170 2.33 4.66 13.21
CA LEU A 170 1.21 5.48 13.59
C LEU A 170 1.02 5.41 15.12
N LEU A 171 1.65 6.34 15.83
CA LEU A 171 1.35 6.58 17.24
C LEU A 171 0.18 7.57 17.32
N GLU A 172 -0.96 7.08 17.82
CA GLU A 172 -2.18 7.88 17.98
C GLU A 172 -1.90 9.24 18.63
N GLY A 173 -2.52 10.28 18.08
CA GLY A 173 -2.46 11.64 18.63
C GLY A 173 -1.18 12.42 18.36
N LYS A 174 -0.18 11.85 17.65
CA LYS A 174 1.09 12.54 17.36
C LYS A 174 1.31 12.96 15.91
N GLY A 175 0.39 12.62 15.00
CA GLY A 175 0.60 12.85 13.55
C GLY A 175 1.81 12.08 13.00
N GLU A 176 2.23 11.02 13.69
CA GLU A 176 3.34 10.17 13.30
C GLU A 176 2.87 9.11 12.30
N GLY A 177 3.78 8.67 11.45
CA GLY A 177 3.57 7.68 10.42
C GLY A 177 4.91 7.39 9.77
N ALA A 178 5.04 6.26 9.07
CA ALA A 178 6.33 5.87 8.51
C ALA A 178 6.78 6.78 7.36
N SER A 179 8.10 6.94 7.21
CA SER A 179 8.70 7.35 5.94
C SER A 179 8.74 6.17 4.97
N LEU A 180 8.60 6.44 3.67
CA LEU A 180 8.75 5.45 2.61
C LEU A 180 9.71 5.95 1.53
N HIS A 181 10.88 5.32 1.41
CA HIS A 181 11.88 5.67 0.40
C HIS A 181 12.10 4.52 -0.59
N LEU A 182 11.67 4.75 -1.83
CA LEU A 182 11.81 3.79 -2.94
C LEU A 182 12.63 4.42 -4.06
N SER A 183 13.91 4.69 -3.77
CA SER A 183 14.79 5.49 -4.60
C SER A 183 14.94 4.99 -6.04
N ASN A 184 14.92 3.66 -6.24
CA ASN A 184 15.11 3.04 -7.55
C ASN A 184 13.83 2.48 -8.18
N LEU A 185 12.65 2.69 -7.56
CA LEU A 185 11.41 2.14 -8.08
C LEU A 185 11.04 2.87 -9.37
N THR A 186 11.05 2.13 -10.48
CA THR A 186 10.75 2.66 -11.81
C THR A 186 9.30 2.40 -12.23
N THR A 187 8.74 1.27 -11.82
CA THR A 187 7.41 0.81 -12.20
C THR A 187 6.68 0.12 -11.05
N VAL A 188 5.39 0.41 -10.91
CA VAL A 188 4.46 -0.30 -10.02
C VAL A 188 3.13 -0.49 -10.73
N SER A 189 2.41 -1.60 -10.49
CA SER A 189 1.07 -1.74 -11.06
C SER A 189 0.03 -0.95 -10.27
N ASN A 190 -0.25 -1.35 -9.03
CA ASN A 190 -1.26 -0.67 -8.21
C ASN A 190 -0.65 -0.22 -6.88
N CYS A 191 -0.72 1.07 -6.56
CA CYS A 191 -0.05 1.66 -5.41
C CYS A 191 -1.05 2.39 -4.51
N THR A 192 -1.11 2.01 -3.23
CA THR A 192 -1.93 2.64 -2.21
C THR A 192 -1.06 3.02 -1.01
N LEU A 193 -0.93 4.31 -0.77
CA LEU A 193 -0.06 4.88 0.25
C LEU A 193 -0.90 5.68 1.25
N ARG A 194 -0.85 5.29 2.52
CA ARG A 194 -1.67 5.88 3.59
C ARG A 194 -0.85 6.21 4.82
N HIS A 195 -1.23 7.29 5.49
CA HIS A 195 -0.66 7.73 6.78
C HIS A 195 0.87 7.94 6.77
N LEU A 196 1.49 8.17 5.60
CA LEU A 196 2.93 8.44 5.50
C LEU A 196 3.27 9.85 6.00
N THR A 197 4.45 10.03 6.58
CA THR A 197 4.99 11.34 6.97
C THR A 197 6.06 11.87 6.03
N ASP A 198 6.72 10.96 5.31
CA ASP A 198 7.70 11.29 4.26
C ASP A 198 7.65 10.26 3.13
N LEU A 199 7.96 10.71 1.91
CA LEU A 199 7.85 9.89 0.70
C LEU A 199 8.89 10.29 -0.34
N GLN A 200 9.60 9.29 -0.88
CA GLN A 200 10.51 9.46 -2.00
C GLN A 200 10.21 8.46 -3.12
N LEU A 201 9.81 9.00 -4.28
CA LEU A 201 9.59 8.27 -5.54
C LEU A 201 10.35 8.93 -6.71
N PRO A 202 11.67 9.20 -6.58
CA PRO A 202 12.39 10.01 -7.57
C PRO A 202 12.47 9.33 -8.95
N SER A 203 12.55 8.00 -8.99
CA SER A 203 12.76 7.23 -10.22
C SER A 203 11.47 6.69 -10.85
N LEU A 204 10.30 6.92 -10.23
CA LEU A 204 9.04 6.33 -10.67
C LEU A 204 8.64 6.91 -12.02
N THR A 205 8.53 6.06 -13.04
CA THR A 205 8.24 6.48 -14.43
C THR A 205 6.85 6.07 -14.92
N SER A 206 6.31 4.97 -14.43
CA SER A 206 4.96 4.52 -14.83
C SER A 206 4.24 3.76 -13.72
N VAL A 207 2.92 3.97 -13.69
CA VAL A 207 1.99 3.18 -12.89
C VAL A 207 1.01 2.50 -13.83
N SER A 208 1.05 1.16 -13.91
CA SER A 208 0.26 0.42 -14.91
C SER A 208 -1.20 0.18 -14.51
N SER A 209 -1.57 0.53 -13.28
CA SER A 209 -2.95 0.62 -12.78
C SER A 209 -3.15 1.97 -12.06
N SER A 210 -3.45 1.98 -10.76
CA SER A 210 -3.79 3.19 -10.00
C SER A 210 -2.70 3.59 -9.01
N LEU A 211 -2.62 4.89 -8.73
CA LEU A 211 -1.75 5.49 -7.72
C LEU A 211 -2.61 6.31 -6.76
N SER A 212 -2.64 5.92 -5.48
CA SER A 212 -3.50 6.54 -4.47
C SER A 212 -2.69 6.99 -3.25
N PHE A 213 -2.95 8.22 -2.83
CA PHE A 213 -2.41 8.84 -1.62
C PHE A 213 -3.58 9.26 -0.73
N ASP A 214 -3.83 8.50 0.34
CA ASP A 214 -5.00 8.69 1.19
C ASP A 214 -4.60 8.93 2.64
N GLU A 215 -5.09 10.01 3.25
CA GLU A 215 -4.87 10.30 4.67
C GLU A 215 -3.39 10.38 5.07
N THR A 216 -2.51 10.86 4.18
CA THR A 216 -1.09 11.06 4.52
C THR A 216 -0.88 12.36 5.30
N ASN A 217 0.26 12.42 6.00
CA ASN A 217 0.76 13.62 6.66
C ASN A 217 1.85 14.35 5.82
N LEU A 218 1.86 14.12 4.51
CA LEU A 218 2.84 14.70 3.59
C LEU A 218 2.53 16.17 3.34
N LYS A 219 3.58 17.01 3.28
CA LYS A 219 3.47 18.40 2.81
C LYS A 219 3.56 18.54 1.30
N LEU A 220 4.28 17.61 0.67
CA LEU A 220 4.55 17.55 -0.76
C LEU A 220 4.37 16.11 -1.24
N ILE A 221 3.61 15.92 -2.31
CA ILE A 221 3.61 14.67 -3.08
C ILE A 221 4.25 14.96 -4.43
N GLN A 222 5.31 14.24 -4.76
CA GLN A 222 5.97 14.38 -6.04
C GLN A 222 6.48 13.07 -6.61
N ALA A 223 6.41 12.95 -7.94
CA ALA A 223 7.05 11.89 -8.71
C ALA A 223 7.58 12.54 -10.00
N PRO A 224 8.79 13.13 -9.97
CA PRO A 224 9.27 14.06 -11.00
C PRO A 224 9.48 13.42 -12.36
N HIS A 225 9.61 12.09 -12.43
CA HIS A 225 9.80 11.34 -13.69
C HIS A 225 8.57 10.51 -14.09
N LEU A 226 7.46 10.60 -13.35
CA LEU A 226 6.25 9.83 -13.63
C LEU A 226 5.62 10.35 -14.92
N LYS A 227 5.50 9.49 -15.93
CA LYS A 227 4.97 9.82 -17.26
C LYS A 227 3.53 9.39 -17.44
N THR A 228 3.15 8.25 -16.87
CA THR A 228 1.82 7.65 -17.08
C THR A 228 1.26 7.04 -15.81
N VAL A 229 -0.05 7.21 -15.61
CA VAL A 229 -0.88 6.41 -14.70
C VAL A 229 -2.00 5.80 -15.54
N SER A 230 -2.01 4.48 -15.74
CA SER A 230 -2.95 3.87 -16.68
C SER A 230 -4.40 3.92 -16.22
N GLN A 231 -4.66 3.96 -14.92
CA GLN A 231 -6.00 4.07 -14.34
C GLN A 231 -6.12 5.36 -13.54
N THR A 232 -6.39 5.29 -12.24
CA THR A 232 -6.73 6.47 -11.43
C THR A 232 -5.52 7.01 -10.70
N LEU A 233 -5.34 8.33 -10.73
CA LEU A 233 -4.50 9.07 -9.79
C LEU A 233 -5.42 9.70 -8.72
N SER A 234 -5.31 9.23 -7.48
CA SER A 234 -6.12 9.67 -6.34
C SER A 234 -5.26 10.34 -5.28
N ILE A 235 -5.64 11.56 -4.87
CA ILE A 235 -5.00 12.32 -3.80
C ILE A 235 -6.09 12.83 -2.87
N VAL A 236 -6.37 12.08 -1.80
CA VAL A 236 -7.57 12.30 -0.97
C VAL A 236 -7.23 12.43 0.52
N SER A 237 -7.87 13.39 1.19
CA SER A 237 -7.81 13.56 2.65
C SER A 237 -6.39 13.80 3.21
N ASN A 238 -5.48 14.40 2.44
CA ASN A 238 -4.13 14.75 2.90
C ASN A 238 -4.14 16.16 3.48
N ASN A 239 -4.55 16.31 4.74
CA ASN A 239 -4.84 17.61 5.33
C ASN A 239 -3.61 18.54 5.43
N ASN A 240 -2.40 17.99 5.50
CA ASN A 240 -1.16 18.78 5.58
C ASN A 240 -0.49 19.04 4.22
N LEU A 241 -1.05 18.48 3.14
CA LEU A 241 -0.56 18.63 1.79
C LEU A 241 -0.82 20.06 1.30
N ASN A 242 0.23 20.76 0.91
CA ASN A 242 0.14 22.10 0.35
C ASN A 242 0.74 22.20 -1.06
N ASN A 243 1.39 21.13 -1.54
CA ASN A 243 2.01 21.12 -2.86
C ASN A 243 1.97 19.72 -3.48
N ILE A 244 1.78 19.66 -4.79
CA ILE A 244 1.89 18.44 -5.59
C ILE A 244 2.71 18.73 -6.84
N SER A 245 3.54 17.78 -7.28
CA SER A 245 4.37 17.93 -8.47
C SER A 245 4.50 16.64 -9.28
N PHE A 246 3.93 16.65 -10.48
CA PHE A 246 3.98 15.57 -11.47
C PHE A 246 4.42 16.16 -12.82
N SER A 247 5.60 16.79 -12.83
CA SER A 247 6.09 17.63 -13.93
C SER A 247 6.21 16.91 -15.28
N GLU A 248 6.42 15.60 -15.28
CA GLU A 248 6.56 14.78 -16.49
C GLU A 248 5.32 13.95 -16.83
N LEU A 249 4.25 14.04 -16.03
CA LEU A 249 3.05 13.23 -16.24
C LEU A 249 2.30 13.71 -17.46
N THR A 250 2.18 12.87 -18.48
CA THR A 250 1.53 13.21 -19.75
C THR A 250 0.13 12.65 -19.89
N SER A 251 -0.17 11.51 -19.25
CA SER A 251 -1.49 10.87 -19.37
C SER A 251 -1.94 10.16 -18.10
N ILE A 252 -3.25 10.24 -17.86
CA ILE A 252 -3.99 9.47 -16.88
C ILE A 252 -5.08 8.69 -17.64
N GLY A 253 -4.98 7.37 -17.68
CA GLY A 253 -5.92 6.54 -18.47
C GLY A 253 -7.28 6.30 -17.79
N GLY A 254 -7.40 6.66 -16.51
CA GLY A 254 -8.66 6.69 -15.75
C GLY A 254 -8.95 8.08 -15.21
N ALA A 255 -9.34 8.15 -13.93
CA ALA A 255 -9.72 9.41 -13.30
C ALA A 255 -8.53 10.15 -12.66
N LEU A 256 -8.59 11.49 -12.68
CA LEU A 256 -7.82 12.32 -11.74
C LEU A 256 -8.77 12.75 -10.62
N LEU A 257 -8.51 12.27 -9.40
CA LEU A 257 -9.28 12.58 -8.21
C LEU A 257 -8.43 13.34 -7.20
N ILE A 258 -8.83 14.57 -6.86
CA ILE A 258 -8.19 15.38 -5.82
C ILE A 258 -9.26 15.90 -4.86
N ALA A 259 -9.34 15.35 -3.66
CA ALA A 259 -10.41 15.70 -2.72
C ALA A 259 -9.93 15.89 -1.27
N ASN A 260 -10.54 16.81 -0.53
CA ASN A 260 -10.32 16.98 0.91
C ASN A 260 -8.85 17.20 1.34
N ASN A 261 -8.04 17.88 0.52
CA ASN A 261 -6.68 18.26 0.89
C ASN A 261 -6.71 19.69 1.42
N THR A 262 -6.93 19.87 2.72
CA THR A 262 -7.36 21.16 3.32
C THR A 262 -6.35 22.31 3.17
N LEU A 263 -5.05 22.01 3.06
CA LEU A 263 -4.01 23.03 2.84
C LEU A 263 -3.58 23.16 1.36
N LEU A 264 -4.15 22.35 0.46
CA LEU A 264 -3.81 22.38 -0.97
C LEU A 264 -4.68 23.42 -1.67
N THR A 265 -4.24 24.68 -1.64
CA THR A 265 -4.97 25.80 -2.24
C THR A 265 -4.63 26.03 -3.71
N SER A 266 -3.50 25.51 -4.20
CA SER A 266 -3.10 25.60 -5.60
C SER A 266 -2.82 24.22 -6.19
N VAL A 267 -3.39 23.97 -7.37
CA VAL A 267 -3.15 22.76 -8.16
C VAL A 267 -2.53 23.18 -9.49
N ASN A 268 -1.19 23.13 -9.56
CA ASN A 268 -0.40 23.53 -10.74
C ASN A 268 0.75 22.55 -11.04
N GLY A 269 0.77 21.39 -10.40
CA GLY A 269 1.81 20.36 -10.55
C GLY A 269 1.73 19.52 -11.82
N PHE A 270 0.77 19.77 -12.71
CA PHE A 270 0.47 18.94 -13.89
C PHE A 270 0.88 19.63 -15.21
N GLY A 271 2.12 20.12 -15.27
CA GLY A 271 2.59 20.98 -16.37
C GLY A 271 2.60 20.33 -17.75
N LYS A 272 2.70 19.00 -17.86
CA LYS A 272 2.73 18.25 -19.13
C LYS A 272 1.53 17.35 -19.35
N LEU A 273 0.54 17.36 -18.45
CA LEU A 273 -0.62 16.48 -18.54
C LEU A 273 -1.48 16.88 -19.74
N LYS A 274 -1.67 15.95 -20.68
CA LYS A 274 -2.44 16.18 -21.93
C LYS A 274 -3.78 15.48 -21.93
N ASP A 275 -3.79 14.24 -21.48
CA ASP A 275 -4.91 13.31 -21.62
C ASP A 275 -5.37 12.78 -20.27
N ILE A 276 -6.68 12.92 -20.02
CA ILE A 276 -7.40 12.22 -18.95
C ILE A 276 -8.48 11.37 -19.62
N SER A 277 -8.26 10.06 -19.73
CA SER A 277 -9.21 9.17 -20.42
C SER A 277 -10.45 8.82 -19.58
N GLY A 278 -10.50 9.22 -18.31
CA GLY A 278 -11.67 9.14 -17.46
C GLY A 278 -12.19 10.53 -17.06
N VAL A 279 -12.54 10.68 -15.78
CA VAL A 279 -13.11 11.93 -15.23
C VAL A 279 -12.04 12.78 -14.56
N LEU A 280 -12.18 14.10 -14.66
CA LEU A 280 -11.46 15.06 -13.84
C LEU A 280 -12.36 15.48 -12.67
N ASN A 281 -12.07 15.01 -11.46
CA ASN A 281 -12.89 15.29 -10.28
C ASN A 281 -12.04 15.92 -9.16
N MET A 282 -12.38 17.15 -8.79
CA MET A 282 -11.67 17.90 -7.77
C MET A 282 -12.63 18.56 -6.79
N ARG A 283 -12.35 18.42 -5.50
CA ARG A 283 -13.11 19.07 -4.42
C ARG A 283 -12.17 19.55 -3.31
N GLY A 284 -12.17 20.85 -3.02
CA GLY A 284 -11.23 21.40 -2.03
C GLY A 284 -11.40 22.89 -1.81
N ASP A 285 -10.37 23.54 -1.28
CA ASP A 285 -10.31 24.99 -1.03
C ASP A 285 -9.34 25.68 -2.00
N PHE A 286 -9.49 25.37 -3.29
CA PHE A 286 -8.56 25.82 -4.32
C PHE A 286 -8.77 27.31 -4.64
N SER A 287 -7.74 28.15 -4.53
CA SER A 287 -7.70 29.47 -5.14
C SER A 287 -7.24 29.43 -6.59
N ASN A 288 -6.40 28.45 -6.95
CA ASN A 288 -5.85 28.32 -8.30
C ASN A 288 -5.82 26.85 -8.75
N VAL A 289 -6.30 26.59 -9.97
CA VAL A 289 -6.20 25.28 -10.63
C VAL A 289 -5.74 25.51 -12.06
N SER A 290 -4.65 24.85 -12.46
CA SER A 290 -4.03 25.03 -13.76
C SER A 290 -3.64 23.69 -14.40
N PHE A 291 -4.06 23.53 -15.65
CA PHE A 291 -3.75 22.39 -16.51
C PHE A 291 -3.38 22.93 -17.90
N PRO A 292 -2.15 23.41 -18.11
CA PRO A 292 -1.80 24.19 -19.30
C PRO A 292 -1.88 23.37 -20.61
N GLU A 293 -1.57 22.08 -20.55
CA GLU A 293 -1.46 21.19 -21.71
C GLU A 293 -2.65 20.25 -21.89
N VAL A 294 -3.64 20.26 -20.98
CA VAL A 294 -4.78 19.34 -21.06
C VAL A 294 -5.63 19.69 -22.27
N SER A 295 -5.70 18.76 -23.21
CA SER A 295 -6.44 18.89 -24.48
C SER A 295 -7.54 17.84 -24.65
N SER A 296 -7.62 16.88 -23.73
CA SER A 296 -8.57 15.76 -23.81
C SER A 296 -8.97 15.29 -22.41
N VAL A 297 -10.27 15.40 -22.08
CA VAL A 297 -10.90 14.73 -20.94
C VAL A 297 -12.05 13.89 -21.49
N GLN A 298 -11.86 12.56 -21.57
CA GLN A 298 -12.82 11.67 -22.24
C GLN A 298 -14.11 11.46 -21.44
N GLY A 299 -14.06 11.68 -20.12
CA GLY A 299 -15.23 11.70 -19.24
C GLY A 299 -15.72 13.11 -18.93
N GLY A 300 -16.43 13.23 -17.81
CA GLY A 300 -16.87 14.51 -17.26
C GLY A 300 -15.79 15.26 -16.47
N MET A 301 -16.07 16.53 -16.21
CA MET A 301 -15.25 17.39 -15.35
C MET A 301 -16.11 17.93 -14.21
N SER A 302 -15.66 17.79 -12.97
CA SER A 302 -16.27 18.41 -11.80
C SER A 302 -15.19 19.03 -10.93
N ILE A 303 -15.17 20.36 -10.84
CA ILE A 303 -14.24 21.10 -9.98
C ILE A 303 -15.03 22.00 -9.05
N LEU A 304 -15.05 21.66 -7.77
CA LEU A 304 -15.81 22.36 -6.74
C LEU A 304 -14.84 22.93 -5.71
N SER A 305 -14.77 24.26 -5.62
CA SER A 305 -13.93 24.95 -4.62
C SER A 305 -14.79 25.67 -3.58
N SER A 306 -14.41 25.57 -2.30
CA SER A 306 -14.96 26.42 -1.25
C SER A 306 -14.40 27.85 -1.26
N SER A 307 -13.31 28.09 -1.98
CA SER A 307 -12.64 29.39 -1.99
C SER A 307 -13.45 30.42 -2.79
N LYS A 308 -13.43 31.67 -2.30
CA LYS A 308 -13.97 32.85 -3.00
C LYS A 308 -13.05 33.35 -4.10
N ASP A 309 -11.76 33.01 -4.04
CA ASP A 309 -10.74 33.46 -4.99
C ASP A 309 -10.66 32.53 -6.20
N PHE A 310 -11.44 31.44 -6.21
CA PHE A 310 -11.46 30.48 -7.30
C PHE A 310 -12.19 31.01 -8.52
N ASP A 311 -11.49 31.13 -9.65
CA ASP A 311 -12.07 31.54 -10.91
C ASP A 311 -12.25 30.37 -11.90
N CYS A 312 -13.50 30.01 -12.12
CA CYS A 312 -13.90 29.01 -13.10
C CYS A 312 -13.65 29.41 -14.57
N SER A 313 -13.43 30.70 -14.86
CA SER A 313 -13.18 31.19 -16.22
C SER A 313 -11.80 30.77 -16.74
N ALA A 314 -10.81 30.66 -15.84
CA ALA A 314 -9.45 30.20 -16.13
C ALA A 314 -9.40 28.75 -16.69
N LEU A 315 -10.45 27.97 -16.45
CA LEU A 315 -10.57 26.56 -16.87
C LEU A 315 -11.36 26.38 -18.18
N SER A 316 -11.62 27.44 -18.93
CA SER A 316 -12.39 27.38 -20.19
C SER A 316 -11.86 26.37 -21.21
N LYS A 317 -10.53 26.27 -21.37
CA LYS A 317 -9.90 25.28 -22.26
C LYS A 317 -10.14 23.83 -21.79
N VAL A 318 -10.00 23.59 -20.49
CA VAL A 318 -10.21 22.25 -19.89
C VAL A 318 -11.70 21.86 -19.94
N LYS A 319 -12.61 22.82 -19.74
CA LYS A 319 -14.05 22.61 -19.93
C LYS A 319 -14.37 22.19 -21.35
N ALA A 320 -13.76 22.83 -22.34
CA ALA A 320 -13.98 22.54 -23.75
C ALA A 320 -13.39 21.19 -24.20
N SER A 321 -12.38 20.66 -23.48
CA SER A 321 -11.80 19.35 -23.77
C SER A 321 -12.55 18.18 -23.13
N ALA A 322 -13.48 18.45 -22.22
CA ALA A 322 -14.30 17.44 -21.56
C ALA A 322 -15.48 16.97 -22.42
N ARG A 323 -15.62 15.66 -22.61
CA ARG A 323 -16.70 15.04 -23.41
C ARG A 323 -17.97 14.77 -22.60
N GLY A 324 -17.87 14.68 -21.28
CA GLY A 324 -18.99 14.48 -20.37
C GLY A 324 -19.53 15.78 -19.75
N LYS A 325 -20.42 15.64 -18.75
CA LYS A 325 -20.96 16.77 -17.97
C LYS A 325 -19.81 17.59 -17.36
N THR A 326 -19.87 18.91 -17.51
CA THR A 326 -18.90 19.84 -16.94
C THR A 326 -19.53 20.68 -15.83
N ILE A 327 -18.92 20.64 -14.65
CA ILE A 327 -19.32 21.42 -13.47
C ILE A 327 -18.07 22.13 -12.97
N CYS A 328 -18.18 23.44 -12.78
CA CYS A 328 -17.17 24.23 -12.10
C CYS A 328 -17.87 25.25 -11.22
N GLN A 329 -17.61 25.24 -9.92
CA GLN A 329 -18.23 26.13 -8.96
C GLN A 329 -17.22 26.60 -7.92
N ALA A 330 -17.30 27.88 -7.58
CA ALA A 330 -16.59 28.50 -6.45
C ALA A 330 -17.53 28.66 -5.25
N GLN A 331 -16.97 28.93 -4.07
CA GLN A 331 -17.72 29.18 -2.82
C GLN A 331 -18.76 28.10 -2.45
N VAL A 332 -18.49 26.82 -2.75
CA VAL A 332 -19.42 25.75 -2.35
C VAL A 332 -19.41 25.55 -0.83
N LYS A 333 -20.60 25.46 -0.21
CA LYS A 333 -20.77 25.37 1.27
C LYS A 333 -20.13 24.13 1.91
N SER A 334 -19.89 23.09 1.14
CA SER A 334 -19.15 21.92 1.59
C SER A 334 -18.29 21.46 0.45
N ALA A 335 -16.98 21.58 0.59
CA ALA A 335 -16.02 20.86 -0.23
C ALA A 335 -15.80 19.42 0.30
N LYS A 336 -16.65 18.91 1.21
CA LYS A 336 -16.62 17.53 1.73
C LYS A 336 -17.55 16.60 0.94
N PRO A 337 -17.14 15.39 0.55
CA PRO A 337 -18.07 14.38 0.04
C PRO A 337 -19.16 14.13 1.09
N THR A 338 -20.41 14.32 0.71
CA THR A 338 -21.56 14.01 1.56
C THR A 338 -21.85 12.52 1.45
N ASN A 339 -21.55 11.76 2.49
CA ASN A 339 -22.17 10.45 2.71
C ASN A 339 -23.65 10.67 3.07
N SER A 340 -24.53 10.79 2.07
CA SER A 340 -25.98 10.54 2.22
C SER A 340 -26.76 10.87 0.95
N ASN A 341 -27.37 9.83 0.38
CA ASN A 341 -28.62 9.80 -0.39
C ASN A 341 -28.81 10.81 -1.53
N GLY A 342 -28.62 10.31 -2.76
CA GLY A 342 -29.59 10.49 -3.84
C GLY A 342 -29.77 11.91 -4.40
N GLY A 343 -28.67 12.57 -4.77
CA GLY A 343 -28.70 13.78 -5.59
C GLY A 343 -27.80 13.67 -6.81
N ASP A 344 -28.18 14.31 -7.92
CA ASP A 344 -27.60 14.23 -9.28
C ASP A 344 -26.08 14.56 -9.41
N ASP A 345 -25.40 14.86 -8.30
CA ASP A 345 -23.97 15.11 -8.22
C ASP A 345 -23.13 13.82 -8.00
N ASP A 346 -23.75 12.72 -7.55
CA ASP A 346 -23.10 11.42 -7.34
C ASP A 346 -22.88 10.61 -8.64
N ALA A 347 -23.48 11.04 -9.75
CA ALA A 347 -23.39 10.34 -11.02
C ALA A 347 -21.95 10.26 -11.58
N LEU A 348 -21.07 11.19 -11.19
CA LEU A 348 -19.69 11.25 -11.70
C LEU A 348 -18.71 10.33 -10.95
N LEU A 349 -19.03 9.92 -9.72
CA LEU A 349 -18.23 8.94 -8.96
C LEU A 349 -18.55 7.50 -9.40
N ASN A 350 -19.83 7.19 -9.66
CA ASN A 350 -20.26 5.85 -10.10
C ASN A 350 -19.89 5.49 -11.54
N SER A 351 -19.57 6.48 -12.39
CA SER A 351 -19.07 6.22 -13.75
C SER A 351 -17.60 5.76 -13.80
N ALA A 352 -16.85 5.88 -12.70
CA ALA A 352 -15.46 5.39 -12.62
C ALA A 352 -15.34 3.88 -12.30
N SER A 353 -16.44 3.23 -11.88
CA SER A 353 -16.48 1.79 -11.58
C SER A 353 -16.97 0.92 -12.75
N GLY A 354 -17.10 1.48 -13.95
CA GLY A 354 -17.64 0.81 -15.14
C GLY A 354 -16.72 -0.24 -15.81
N PHE A 355 -15.71 -0.76 -15.13
CA PHE A 355 -14.92 -1.91 -15.61
C PHE A 355 -15.39 -3.16 -14.88
N LYS A 356 -16.06 -4.07 -15.60
CA LYS A 356 -16.44 -5.40 -15.09
C LYS A 356 -15.18 -6.19 -14.72
N THR A 357 -14.77 -6.15 -13.47
CA THR A 357 -13.87 -7.15 -12.90
C THR A 357 -14.68 -8.40 -12.62
N THR A 358 -14.45 -9.44 -13.41
CA THR A 358 -14.87 -10.81 -13.09
C THR A 358 -14.44 -11.15 -11.67
N THR A 359 -15.42 -11.53 -10.87
CA THR A 359 -15.36 -11.93 -9.48
C THR A 359 -14.30 -13.01 -9.20
N THR A 360 -13.32 -12.70 -8.35
CA THR A 360 -12.87 -13.58 -7.28
C THR A 360 -12.73 -12.75 -6.01
N GLN A 361 -13.34 -13.26 -4.93
CA GLN A 361 -13.42 -12.63 -3.61
C GLN A 361 -12.05 -12.18 -3.09
N GLY A 362 -11.94 -10.88 -2.77
CA GLY A 362 -10.80 -10.33 -2.02
C GLY A 362 -10.62 -8.83 -2.23
N ALA A 363 -10.98 -8.05 -1.20
CA ALA A 363 -10.66 -6.63 -1.01
C ALA A 363 -11.41 -5.59 -1.86
N VAL A 364 -12.68 -5.36 -1.53
CA VAL A 364 -13.29 -4.03 -1.57
C VAL A 364 -13.39 -3.55 -0.12
N TRP A 365 -12.38 -2.84 0.37
CA TRP A 365 -12.52 -2.04 1.58
C TRP A 365 -12.74 -0.60 1.14
N ALA A 366 -14.01 -0.24 1.02
CA ALA A 366 -14.43 1.15 0.95
C ALA A 366 -14.28 1.79 2.33
N VAL A 367 -13.85 3.04 2.32
CA VAL A 367 -13.75 3.97 3.45
C VAL A 367 -15.05 3.99 4.27
N VAL A 368 -15.07 3.34 5.44
CA VAL A 368 -16.03 3.57 6.53
C VAL A 368 -15.36 3.34 7.90
N ALA A 369 -15.40 4.39 8.73
CA ALA A 369 -15.36 4.42 10.20
C ALA A 369 -14.07 4.08 10.97
N LEU A 370 -13.38 5.14 11.41
CA LEU A 370 -12.79 5.21 12.76
C LEU A 370 -13.24 6.54 13.39
N LEU A 371 -14.15 6.46 14.36
CA LEU A 371 -14.24 7.34 15.54
C LEU A 371 -15.45 6.93 16.42
N SER A 372 -15.18 6.01 17.35
CA SER A 372 -15.72 5.94 18.72
C SER A 372 -14.95 4.79 19.38
N GLY A 373 -13.97 5.02 20.26
CA GLY A 373 -14.16 5.65 21.56
C GLY A 373 -14.34 4.55 22.62
N LEU A 374 -13.25 4.24 23.32
CA LEU A 374 -13.16 3.74 24.71
C LEU A 374 -14.44 3.14 25.35
N ALA A 375 -14.42 1.83 25.59
CA ALA A 375 -15.00 1.14 26.77
C ALA A 375 -14.57 -0.34 26.68
N SER A 376 -13.58 -0.84 27.41
CA SER A 376 -13.58 -1.20 28.83
C SER A 376 -13.20 -2.69 28.92
N TYR A 377 -12.25 -2.97 29.80
CA TYR A 377 -11.81 -4.29 30.27
C TYR A 377 -12.95 -5.15 30.84
N ALA A 378 -12.66 -6.45 31.00
CA ALA A 378 -13.30 -7.50 31.81
C ALA A 378 -14.06 -8.55 30.97
N PHE A 379 -13.84 -9.87 31.05
CA PHE A 379 -13.04 -10.76 31.90
C PHE A 379 -12.44 -11.88 31.04
#